data_AF-A0A367I9L1-F1
#
_entry.id   AF-A0A367I9L1-F1
#
_cell.length_a   1.000
_cell.length_b   1.000
_cell.length_c   1.000
_cell.angle_alpha   90.00
_cell.angle_beta   90.00
_cell.angle_gamma   90.00
#
_symmetry.space_group_name_H-M   'P 1'
#
loop_
_entity.id
_entity.type
_entity.pdbx_description
1 polymer ?
#
loop_
_entity_poly.entity_id
_entity_poly.type
_entity_poly.pdbx_seq_one_letter_code
_entity_poly.pdbx_strand_id
1 'polypeptide(L)'
;MDSGQDAIEAFQKALLQAQGDSESNHIQNDILDGDLDSHLVFSGSVSSVTSNSNQSNSLSGFKKKAPLPSWALFMMGLIVLPIATGVISAVLVESGNISNEYWANYGLNDGQVTIQDETYNVHEFDLGWRFDAEYPSEGYWDLRVEGIVGNNEGYSDAQIDGDGDGPHTGFDSFEIDGDTWYKMDLNYCSLGPDLCGNIFIKFDGNTVDVAGESMEAPIYVGYWSEPLEGTVYVTEFLGFVIWPISIIGGIIWGYKTDRKPFAYGVVTAGCLTLLPFVGLFLLLILFGF
;
A
#
# COMPACT_ATOMS: atom_id res chain seq x y z
N MET A 1 -22.98 -14.66 3.64
CA MET A 1 -21.81 -15.54 3.82
C MET A 1 -20.63 -14.60 3.97
N ASP A 2 -20.05 -14.57 5.16
CA ASP A 2 -19.30 -13.43 5.68
C ASP A 2 -17.78 -13.62 5.44
N SER A 3 -17.28 -13.13 4.30
CA SER A 3 -15.91 -13.43 3.82
C SER A 3 -14.80 -12.81 4.67
N GLY A 4 -15.13 -11.85 5.55
CA GLY A 4 -14.19 -11.26 6.51
C GLY A 4 -13.84 -12.19 7.67
N GLN A 5 -14.74 -13.11 8.04
CA GLN A 5 -14.54 -14.02 9.17
C GLN A 5 -13.57 -15.16 8.82
N ASP A 6 -13.61 -15.62 7.58
CA ASP A 6 -12.74 -16.69 7.06
C ASP A 6 -11.26 -16.25 6.96
N ALA A 7 -11.02 -14.97 6.63
CA ALA A 7 -9.66 -14.42 6.53
C ALA A 7 -8.97 -14.31 7.90
N ILE A 8 -9.73 -13.95 8.94
CA ILE A 8 -9.22 -13.84 10.31
C ILE A 8 -8.90 -15.23 10.89
N GLU A 9 -9.75 -16.23 10.65
CA GLU A 9 -9.47 -17.61 11.07
C GLU A 9 -8.25 -18.20 10.34
N ALA A 10 -8.11 -17.94 9.03
CA ALA A 10 -6.94 -18.39 8.28
C ALA A 10 -5.63 -17.79 8.81
N PHE A 11 -5.64 -16.50 9.20
CA PHE A 11 -4.48 -15.82 9.76
C PHE A 11 -4.12 -16.33 11.17
N GLN A 12 -5.12 -16.55 12.03
CA GLN A 12 -4.91 -17.11 13.37
C GLN A 12 -4.36 -18.54 13.32
N LYS A 13 -4.83 -19.35 12.36
CA LYS A 13 -4.36 -20.71 12.15
C LYS A 13 -2.90 -20.75 11.67
N ALA A 14 -2.51 -19.82 10.80
CA ALA A 14 -1.13 -19.68 10.34
C ALA A 14 -0.17 -19.25 11.48
N LEU A 15 -0.62 -18.37 12.38
CA LEU A 15 0.14 -17.94 13.55
C LEU A 15 0.37 -19.08 14.56
N LEU A 16 -0.65 -19.89 14.83
CA LEU A 16 -0.54 -21.05 15.72
C LEU A 16 0.38 -22.13 15.15
N GLN A 17 0.34 -22.35 13.83
CA GLN A 17 1.23 -23.30 13.16
C GLN A 17 2.70 -22.82 13.21
N ALA A 18 2.95 -21.53 13.00
CA ALA A 18 4.29 -20.95 13.10
C ALA A 18 4.87 -20.98 14.53
N GLN A 19 4.02 -20.92 15.56
CA GLN A 19 4.44 -21.07 16.96
C GLN A 19 4.70 -22.54 17.34
N GLY A 20 3.87 -23.48 16.87
CA GLY A 20 4.08 -24.91 17.10
C GLY A 20 5.36 -25.46 16.46
N ASP A 21 5.71 -24.97 15.27
CA ASP A 21 6.94 -25.40 14.57
C ASP A 21 8.22 -24.81 15.23
N SER A 22 8.10 -23.71 15.97
CA SER A 22 9.21 -23.08 16.70
C SER A 22 9.56 -23.80 18.02
N GLU A 23 8.65 -24.59 18.60
CA GLU A 23 8.90 -25.33 19.85
C GLU A 23 9.45 -26.74 19.63
N SER A 24 9.46 -27.28 18.40
CA SER A 24 9.92 -28.65 18.14
C SER A 24 11.44 -28.83 17.99
N ASN A 25 12.22 -27.75 18.03
CA ASN A 25 13.68 -27.79 17.79
C ASN A 25 14.53 -27.34 18.98
N HIS A 26 14.11 -27.65 20.20
CA HIS A 26 15.01 -27.57 21.35
C HIS A 26 14.77 -28.68 22.38
N ILE A 27 15.83 -29.48 22.59
CA ILE A 27 16.09 -30.40 23.71
C ILE A 27 15.42 -31.78 23.63
N GLN A 28 16.20 -32.78 23.22
CA GLN A 28 16.02 -34.15 23.71
C GLN A 28 17.39 -34.75 24.07
N ASN A 29 17.85 -34.37 25.27
CA ASN A 29 18.78 -35.16 26.06
C ASN A 29 17.94 -35.83 27.16
N ASP A 30 17.72 -37.14 27.05
CA ASP A 30 17.43 -38.05 28.16
C ASP A 30 17.71 -39.47 27.64
N ILE A 31 18.76 -40.14 28.15
CA ILE A 31 18.69 -41.11 29.26
C ILE A 31 17.63 -42.19 28.99
N LEU A 32 18.10 -43.38 28.60
CA LEU A 32 17.38 -44.63 28.78
C LEU A 32 18.40 -45.76 29.01
N ASP A 33 18.39 -46.25 30.25
CA ASP A 33 18.87 -47.57 30.66
C ASP A 33 18.21 -48.66 29.81
N GLY A 34 18.98 -49.68 29.41
CA GLY A 34 18.46 -50.79 28.61
C GLY A 34 19.54 -51.76 28.16
N ASP A 35 20.06 -52.50 29.13
CA ASP A 35 20.86 -53.73 29.05
C ASP A 35 20.59 -54.63 27.81
N LEU A 36 21.66 -55.01 27.10
CA LEU A 36 21.84 -56.32 26.47
C LEU A 36 23.29 -56.49 25.97
N ASP A 37 23.98 -57.42 26.64
CA ASP A 37 25.30 -57.98 26.39
C ASP A 37 25.73 -58.13 24.91
N SER A 38 26.97 -57.75 24.59
CA SER A 38 28.01 -58.75 24.24
C SER A 38 29.36 -58.13 23.84
N HIS A 39 30.41 -58.70 24.44
CA HIS A 39 31.81 -58.80 23.99
C HIS A 39 32.79 -57.60 24.14
N LEU A 40 33.59 -57.67 25.22
CA LEU A 40 35.08 -57.75 25.24
C LEU A 40 35.83 -56.98 24.13
N VAL A 41 36.77 -56.07 24.41
CA VAL A 41 38.08 -56.35 25.03
C VAL A 41 38.69 -55.06 25.62
N PHE A 42 39.19 -55.15 26.85
CA PHE A 42 40.11 -54.20 27.48
C PHE A 42 41.50 -54.25 26.80
N SER A 43 42.05 -53.10 26.42
CA SER A 43 43.50 -52.91 26.36
C SER A 43 43.84 -51.51 26.84
N GLY A 44 44.38 -51.45 28.06
CA GLY A 44 44.77 -50.20 28.70
C GLY A 44 46.07 -49.62 28.16
N SER A 45 46.19 -48.30 28.26
CA SER A 45 47.32 -47.70 28.96
C SER A 45 46.86 -46.39 29.60
N VAL A 46 46.83 -46.35 30.93
CA VAL A 46 46.75 -45.10 31.69
C VAL A 46 48.19 -44.68 31.91
N SER A 47 48.65 -43.70 31.13
CA SER A 47 49.87 -42.97 31.44
C SER A 47 49.46 -41.59 31.95
N SER A 48 49.48 -41.44 33.28
CA SER A 48 49.62 -40.14 33.91
C SER A 48 50.99 -39.58 33.54
N VAL A 49 51.09 -38.34 33.06
CA VAL A 49 52.19 -37.39 33.32
C VAL A 49 51.90 -36.03 32.64
N THR A 50 51.68 -35.04 33.51
CA THR A 50 52.25 -33.69 33.50
C THR A 50 51.82 -32.65 32.45
N SER A 51 51.25 -31.58 33.00
CA SER A 51 51.14 -30.23 32.45
C SER A 51 52.40 -29.72 31.75
N ASN A 52 52.37 -29.56 30.42
CA ASN A 52 52.48 -28.25 29.76
C ASN A 52 52.62 -28.39 28.23
N SER A 53 52.12 -27.36 27.55
CA SER A 53 52.36 -26.96 26.15
C SER A 53 51.47 -27.57 25.06
N ASN A 54 50.60 -26.70 24.54
CA ASN A 54 50.21 -26.55 23.14
C ASN A 54 49.84 -27.82 22.37
N GLN A 55 48.56 -28.19 22.41
CA GLN A 55 47.95 -28.89 21.29
C GLN A 55 46.48 -28.50 21.11
N SER A 56 46.23 -27.80 20.00
CA SER A 56 44.92 -27.45 19.49
C SER A 56 44.19 -28.70 19.01
N ASN A 57 43.09 -29.08 19.67
CA ASN A 57 42.09 -29.96 19.06
C ASN A 57 41.03 -29.09 18.40
N SER A 58 41.26 -28.77 17.12
CA SER A 58 40.27 -28.16 16.25
C SER A 58 39.23 -29.21 15.83
N LEU A 59 38.11 -29.27 16.54
CA LEU A 59 36.89 -29.87 16.02
C LEU A 59 35.90 -28.74 15.68
N SER A 60 36.20 -28.01 14.61
CA SER A 60 35.32 -26.97 14.05
C SER A 60 35.09 -27.21 12.56
N GLY A 61 34.30 -28.25 12.26
CA GLY A 61 33.87 -28.61 10.90
C GLY A 61 32.77 -27.71 10.32
N PHE A 62 32.24 -26.74 11.06
CA PHE A 62 31.50 -25.64 10.46
C PHE A 62 32.49 -24.57 10.06
N LYS A 63 32.76 -24.43 8.77
CA LYS A 63 33.37 -23.22 8.20
C LYS A 63 32.54 -22.02 8.67
N LYS A 64 32.93 -21.39 9.77
CA LYS A 64 32.46 -20.04 10.12
C LYS A 64 32.75 -19.20 8.89
N LYS A 65 31.71 -18.76 8.18
CA LYS A 65 31.86 -17.73 7.13
C LYS A 65 32.73 -16.64 7.74
N ALA A 66 33.80 -16.27 7.04
CA ALA A 66 34.70 -15.24 7.53
C ALA A 66 33.85 -14.01 7.88
N PRO A 67 33.95 -13.48 9.12
CA PRO A 67 33.22 -12.27 9.48
C PRO A 67 33.61 -11.16 8.51
N LEU A 68 32.62 -10.41 8.04
CA LEU A 68 32.87 -9.24 7.18
C LEU A 68 33.93 -8.34 7.82
N PRO A 69 34.85 -7.76 7.03
CA PRO A 69 35.85 -6.86 7.58
C PRO A 69 35.17 -5.63 8.18
N SER A 70 35.79 -5.04 9.21
CA SER A 70 35.20 -3.93 9.98
C SER A 70 34.78 -2.74 9.12
N TRP A 71 35.55 -2.42 8.07
CA TRP A 71 35.20 -1.34 7.13
C TRP A 71 33.93 -1.66 6.33
N ALA A 72 33.74 -2.92 5.93
CA ALA A 72 32.54 -3.33 5.19
C ALA A 72 31.31 -3.28 6.10
N LEU A 73 31.44 -3.71 7.37
CA LEU A 73 30.37 -3.57 8.36
C LEU A 73 30.02 -2.10 8.60
N PHE A 74 31.02 -1.22 8.70
CA PHE A 74 30.80 0.23 8.81
C PHE A 74 30.06 0.79 7.59
N MET A 75 30.48 0.45 6.37
CA MET A 75 29.83 0.92 5.13
C MET A 75 28.40 0.37 4.98
N MET A 76 28.13 -0.84 5.46
CA MET A 76 26.76 -1.38 5.51
C MET A 76 25.86 -0.52 6.41
N GLY A 77 26.37 -0.06 7.56
CA GLY A 77 25.63 0.86 8.43
C GLY A 77 25.50 2.27 7.85
N LEU A 78 26.55 2.76 7.18
CA LEU A 78 26.62 4.12 6.64
C LEU A 78 25.79 4.31 5.37
N ILE A 79 25.71 3.31 4.50
CA ILE A 79 25.14 3.44 3.15
C ILE A 79 23.95 2.51 2.96
N VAL A 80 24.11 1.23 3.24
CA VAL A 80 23.09 0.22 2.89
C VAL A 80 21.83 0.40 3.72
N LEU A 81 21.96 0.60 5.03
CA LEU A 81 20.79 0.81 5.88
C LEU A 81 20.00 2.08 5.51
N PRO A 82 20.63 3.26 5.32
CA PRO A 82 19.92 4.46 4.87
C PRO A 82 19.25 4.32 3.51
N ILE A 83 19.90 3.69 2.52
CA ILE A 83 19.30 3.46 1.20
C ILE A 83 18.08 2.55 1.33
N ALA A 84 18.20 1.42 2.04
CA ALA A 84 17.08 0.51 2.24
C ALA A 84 15.92 1.20 2.98
N THR A 85 16.23 1.97 4.02
CA THR A 85 15.24 2.73 4.79
C THR A 85 14.55 3.78 3.92
N GLY A 86 15.32 4.50 3.09
CA GLY A 86 14.79 5.50 2.17
C GLY A 86 13.91 4.91 1.08
N VAL A 87 14.26 3.74 0.53
CA VAL A 87 13.43 3.03 -0.44
C VAL A 87 12.10 2.61 0.20
N ILE A 88 12.13 2.01 1.40
CA ILE A 88 10.91 1.60 2.10
C ILE A 88 10.07 2.84 2.46
N SER A 89 10.71 3.90 2.95
CA SER A 89 10.07 5.19 3.26
C SER A 89 9.37 5.78 2.04
N ALA A 90 10.04 5.83 0.88
CA ALA A 90 9.46 6.34 -0.36
C ALA A 90 8.26 5.49 -0.82
N VAL A 91 8.36 4.16 -0.75
CA VAL A 91 7.23 3.28 -1.08
C VAL A 91 6.04 3.51 -0.14
N LEU A 92 6.28 3.71 1.16
CA LEU A 92 5.22 3.98 2.14
C LEU A 92 4.52 5.32 1.87
N VAL A 93 5.29 6.38 1.59
CA VAL A 93 4.73 7.71 1.26
C VAL A 93 3.96 7.65 -0.06
N GLU A 94 4.52 7.03 -1.10
CA GLU A 94 3.85 6.89 -2.40
C GLU A 94 2.56 6.05 -2.29
N SER A 95 2.57 5.00 -1.47
CA SER A 95 1.38 4.20 -1.22
C SER A 95 0.26 4.95 -0.46
N GLY A 96 0.59 6.07 0.19
CA GLY A 96 -0.39 6.98 0.77
C GLY A 96 -1.02 7.92 -0.26
N ASN A 97 -0.29 8.25 -1.34
CA ASN A 97 -0.75 9.09 -2.45
C ASN A 97 -1.52 8.30 -3.50
N ILE A 98 -2.52 7.51 -3.10
CA ILE A 98 -3.44 6.94 -4.08
C ILE A 98 -4.24 8.11 -4.66
N SER A 99 -4.19 8.27 -5.98
CA SER A 99 -4.98 9.27 -6.70
C SER A 99 -6.45 9.01 -6.42
N ASN A 100 -7.15 9.97 -5.82
CA ASN A 100 -8.61 9.94 -5.67
C ASN A 100 -9.32 10.46 -6.93
N GLU A 101 -8.61 10.46 -8.05
CA GLU A 101 -9.08 10.96 -9.34
C GLU A 101 -9.05 9.82 -10.35
N TYR A 102 -10.21 9.58 -10.96
CA TYR A 102 -10.38 8.68 -12.09
C TYR A 102 -10.99 9.47 -13.23
N TRP A 103 -10.50 9.27 -14.45
CA TRP A 103 -11.08 9.95 -15.60
C TRP A 103 -10.92 9.13 -16.87
N ALA A 104 -11.84 9.36 -17.79
CA ALA A 104 -11.85 8.78 -19.11
C ALA A 104 -12.22 9.86 -20.13
N ASN A 105 -11.69 9.73 -21.34
CA ASN A 105 -12.10 10.54 -22.48
C ASN A 105 -12.73 9.64 -23.53
N TYR A 106 -13.64 10.23 -24.31
CA TYR A 106 -14.25 9.63 -25.48
C TYR A 106 -14.93 8.28 -25.20
N GLY A 107 -16.12 8.34 -24.59
CA GLY A 107 -16.91 7.15 -24.26
C GLY A 107 -17.33 6.36 -25.51
N LEU A 108 -17.35 5.04 -25.38
CA LEU A 108 -17.80 4.13 -26.44
C LEU A 108 -19.32 4.23 -26.56
N ASN A 109 -19.84 4.36 -27.78
CA ASN A 109 -21.29 4.34 -27.98
C ASN A 109 -21.82 2.95 -27.60
N ASP A 110 -22.71 2.91 -26.61
CA ASP A 110 -23.34 1.71 -26.08
C ASP A 110 -24.87 1.69 -26.31
N GLY A 111 -25.29 2.26 -27.44
CA GLY A 111 -26.68 2.20 -27.86
C GLY A 111 -27.54 3.30 -27.25
N GLN A 112 -28.74 2.92 -26.78
CA GLN A 112 -29.80 3.86 -26.40
C GLN A 112 -30.60 3.35 -25.20
N VAL A 113 -31.06 4.28 -24.36
CA VAL A 113 -31.93 4.03 -23.22
C VAL A 113 -33.16 4.93 -23.29
N THR A 114 -34.33 4.43 -22.88
CA THR A 114 -35.56 5.22 -22.81
C THR A 114 -35.86 5.58 -21.35
N ILE A 115 -35.81 6.87 -21.03
CA ILE A 115 -36.06 7.42 -19.69
C ILE A 115 -37.23 8.39 -19.81
N GLN A 116 -38.27 8.25 -18.99
CA GLN A 116 -39.46 9.12 -19.01
C GLN A 116 -40.09 9.30 -20.42
N ASP A 117 -40.21 8.20 -21.19
CA ASP A 117 -40.73 8.20 -22.57
C ASP A 117 -39.86 8.94 -23.62
N GLU A 118 -38.67 9.43 -23.24
CA GLU A 118 -37.67 10.03 -24.12
C GLU A 118 -36.49 9.07 -24.34
N THR A 119 -35.92 9.05 -25.54
CA THR A 119 -34.82 8.14 -25.90
C THR A 119 -33.49 8.89 -25.97
N TYR A 120 -32.52 8.41 -25.22
CA TYR A 120 -31.20 9.01 -25.03
C TYR A 120 -30.13 8.11 -25.64
N ASN A 121 -29.06 8.70 -26.20
CA ASN A 121 -27.89 7.92 -26.64
C ASN A 121 -26.97 7.67 -25.44
N VAL A 122 -26.49 6.44 -25.31
CA VAL A 122 -25.64 5.99 -24.20
C VAL A 122 -24.19 5.91 -24.63
N HIS A 123 -23.29 6.38 -23.78
CA HIS A 123 -21.86 6.27 -23.93
C HIS A 123 -21.22 5.70 -22.67
N GLU A 124 -20.51 4.59 -22.82
CA GLU A 124 -19.78 3.91 -21.75
C GLU A 124 -18.36 4.49 -21.61
N PHE A 125 -17.94 4.77 -20.37
CA PHE A 125 -16.59 5.22 -20.03
C PHE A 125 -15.95 4.25 -19.04
N ASP A 126 -14.82 3.67 -19.41
CA ASP A 126 -13.98 2.87 -18.49
C ASP A 126 -13.08 3.81 -17.66
N LEU A 127 -13.42 3.97 -16.39
CA LEU A 127 -12.68 4.78 -15.42
C LEU A 127 -11.47 4.03 -14.83
N GLY A 128 -11.27 2.78 -15.22
CA GLY A 128 -10.12 1.95 -14.85
C GLY A 128 -10.43 0.95 -13.74
N TRP A 129 -9.59 -0.07 -13.65
CA TRP A 129 -9.77 -1.28 -12.83
C TRP A 129 -9.97 -1.11 -11.32
N ARG A 130 -9.82 0.11 -10.78
CA ARG A 130 -9.98 0.41 -9.36
C ARG A 130 -11.23 1.20 -9.03
N PHE A 131 -11.91 1.75 -10.02
CA PHE A 131 -13.04 2.63 -9.78
C PHE A 131 -14.13 1.93 -8.96
N ASP A 132 -14.50 0.69 -9.30
CA ASP A 132 -15.51 -0.10 -8.57
C ASP A 132 -15.14 -0.37 -7.10
N ALA A 133 -13.84 -0.43 -6.79
CA ALA A 133 -13.37 -0.69 -5.43
C ALA A 133 -13.35 0.57 -4.57
N GLU A 134 -13.40 1.75 -5.19
CA GLU A 134 -13.28 3.05 -4.53
C GLU A 134 -14.58 3.87 -4.60
N TYR A 135 -15.51 3.48 -5.48
CA TYR A 135 -16.85 4.06 -5.59
C TYR A 135 -17.92 3.20 -4.89
N PRO A 136 -18.88 3.81 -4.17
CA PRO A 136 -18.83 5.19 -3.70
C PRO A 136 -17.75 5.34 -2.61
N SER A 137 -17.06 6.48 -2.61
CA SER A 137 -16.12 6.81 -1.54
C SER A 137 -16.90 7.11 -0.26
N GLU A 138 -16.39 6.71 0.91
CA GLU A 138 -17.04 7.04 2.19
C GLU A 138 -17.03 8.55 2.48
N GLY A 139 -16.07 9.28 1.90
CA GLY A 139 -16.02 10.75 1.96
C GLY A 139 -16.85 11.39 0.86
N TYR A 140 -16.83 12.73 0.80
CA TYR A 140 -17.46 13.43 -0.32
C TYR A 140 -16.80 13.02 -1.64
N TRP A 141 -17.61 12.80 -2.66
CA TRP A 141 -17.15 12.58 -4.01
C TRP A 141 -18.02 13.33 -5.00
N ASP A 142 -17.44 13.68 -6.14
CA ASP A 142 -18.18 14.19 -7.29
C ASP A 142 -17.76 13.47 -8.58
N LEU A 143 -18.67 13.48 -9.54
CA LEU A 143 -18.43 13.02 -10.89
C LEU A 143 -18.96 14.07 -11.87
N ARG A 144 -18.07 14.50 -12.76
CA ARG A 144 -18.33 15.49 -13.80
C ARG A 144 -18.36 14.81 -15.16
N VAL A 145 -19.37 15.15 -15.94
CA VAL A 145 -19.51 14.79 -17.35
C VAL A 145 -19.41 16.06 -18.17
N GLU A 146 -18.54 16.02 -19.18
CA GLU A 146 -18.42 17.10 -20.15
C GLU A 146 -18.74 16.59 -21.54
N GLY A 147 -19.45 17.41 -22.32
CA GLY A 147 -19.96 17.01 -23.62
C GLY A 147 -20.05 18.17 -24.59
N ILE A 148 -20.08 17.82 -25.87
CA ILE A 148 -20.33 18.76 -26.96
C ILE A 148 -21.83 18.75 -27.28
N VAL A 149 -22.43 19.93 -27.38
CA VAL A 149 -23.88 20.09 -27.62
C VAL A 149 -24.16 20.89 -28.88
N GLY A 150 -25.36 20.69 -29.45
CA GLY A 150 -25.84 21.46 -30.60
C GLY A 150 -25.01 21.26 -31.87
N ASN A 151 -24.65 20.02 -32.21
CA ASN A 151 -23.87 19.68 -33.41
C ASN A 151 -22.50 20.37 -33.51
N ASN A 152 -21.67 20.27 -32.46
CA ASN A 152 -20.38 20.96 -32.32
C ASN A 152 -20.43 22.49 -32.19
N GLU A 153 -21.58 23.07 -31.83
CA GLU A 153 -21.71 24.52 -31.64
C GLU A 153 -21.50 24.97 -30.19
N GLY A 154 -21.51 24.04 -29.23
CA GLY A 154 -21.43 24.36 -27.82
C GLY A 154 -20.82 23.28 -26.94
N TYR A 155 -20.79 23.58 -25.64
CA TYR A 155 -20.23 22.76 -24.59
C TYR A 155 -21.16 22.75 -23.38
N SER A 156 -21.23 21.60 -22.72
CA SER A 156 -22.01 21.39 -21.51
C SER A 156 -21.19 20.67 -20.43
N ASP A 157 -21.49 21.01 -19.20
CA ASP A 157 -20.92 20.42 -17.99
C ASP A 157 -22.08 20.01 -17.07
N ALA A 158 -22.09 18.76 -16.66
CA ALA A 158 -22.99 18.25 -15.66
C ALA A 158 -22.23 17.55 -14.54
N GLN A 159 -22.81 17.59 -13.35
CA GLN A 159 -22.22 17.03 -12.15
C GLN A 159 -23.23 16.23 -11.36
N ILE A 160 -22.74 15.19 -10.71
CA ILE A 160 -23.41 14.48 -9.64
C ILE A 160 -22.42 14.35 -8.47
N ASP A 161 -22.92 14.38 -7.25
CA ASP A 161 -22.11 14.25 -6.05
C ASP A 161 -22.78 13.35 -5.02
N GLY A 162 -21.99 12.87 -4.06
CA GLY A 162 -22.46 11.96 -3.03
C GLY A 162 -21.43 11.67 -1.95
N ASP A 163 -21.73 10.63 -1.18
CA ASP A 163 -20.89 10.10 -0.11
C ASP A 163 -20.96 8.56 -0.08
N GLY A 164 -20.58 7.93 1.03
CA GLY A 164 -20.56 6.48 1.18
C GLY A 164 -21.92 5.78 1.00
N ASP A 165 -23.03 6.52 1.15
CA ASP A 165 -24.37 5.99 0.91
C ASP A 165 -24.78 6.06 -0.58
N GLY A 166 -23.92 6.62 -1.44
CA GLY A 166 -24.16 6.81 -2.88
C GLY A 166 -24.49 8.27 -3.23
N PRO A 167 -25.12 8.53 -4.40
CA PRO A 167 -25.47 9.88 -4.82
C PRO A 167 -26.40 10.58 -3.81
N HIS A 168 -26.19 11.87 -3.57
CA HIS A 168 -27.03 12.64 -2.65
C HIS A 168 -28.51 12.63 -3.07
N THR A 169 -29.42 12.64 -2.09
CA THR A 169 -30.89 12.57 -2.32
C THR A 169 -31.51 13.71 -3.14
N GLY A 170 -30.73 14.71 -3.56
CA GLY A 170 -31.16 15.82 -4.40
C GLY A 170 -31.34 15.43 -5.88
N PHE A 171 -30.76 14.31 -6.32
CA PHE A 171 -30.84 13.86 -7.70
C PHE A 171 -32.06 12.96 -7.95
N ASP A 172 -32.76 13.19 -9.05
CA ASP A 172 -33.81 12.28 -9.50
C ASP A 172 -33.20 10.94 -9.93
N SER A 173 -33.78 9.83 -9.50
CA SER A 173 -33.35 8.47 -9.89
C SER A 173 -34.46 7.68 -10.58
N PHE A 174 -34.08 6.83 -11.52
CA PHE A 174 -34.97 6.04 -12.37
C PHE A 174 -34.48 4.61 -12.46
N GLU A 175 -35.35 3.66 -12.12
CA GLU A 175 -35.10 2.23 -12.29
C GLU A 175 -35.55 1.77 -13.68
N ILE A 176 -34.61 1.31 -14.50
CA ILE A 176 -34.85 0.89 -15.88
C ILE A 176 -34.16 -0.45 -16.10
N ASP A 177 -34.93 -1.49 -16.39
CA ASP A 177 -34.44 -2.84 -16.64
C ASP A 177 -33.54 -3.44 -15.53
N GLY A 178 -33.65 -2.94 -14.29
CA GLY A 178 -32.86 -3.37 -13.13
C GLY A 178 -31.63 -2.50 -12.85
N ASP A 179 -31.39 -1.48 -13.68
CA ASP A 179 -30.34 -0.50 -13.51
C ASP A 179 -30.89 0.82 -12.97
N THR A 180 -30.16 1.45 -12.05
CA THR A 180 -30.48 2.77 -11.52
C THR A 180 -29.77 3.86 -12.32
N TRP A 181 -30.55 4.74 -12.95
CA TRP A 181 -30.07 5.93 -13.65
C TRP A 181 -30.32 7.17 -12.80
N TYR A 182 -29.31 8.01 -12.63
CA TYR A 182 -29.39 9.26 -11.89
C TYR A 182 -29.36 10.44 -12.83
N LYS A 183 -30.28 11.39 -12.67
CA LYS A 183 -30.23 12.66 -13.38
C LYS A 183 -29.14 13.53 -12.79
N MET A 184 -28.24 14.03 -13.63
CA MET A 184 -27.17 14.93 -13.24
C MET A 184 -27.62 16.39 -13.25
N ASP A 185 -27.01 17.22 -12.41
CA ASP A 185 -27.24 18.66 -12.42
C ASP A 185 -26.39 19.33 -13.51
N LEU A 186 -27.06 20.09 -14.37
CA LEU A 186 -26.41 20.84 -15.44
C LEU A 186 -25.79 22.13 -14.88
N ASN A 187 -24.49 22.10 -14.61
CA ASN A 187 -23.74 23.25 -14.11
C ASN A 187 -23.60 24.35 -15.16
N TYR A 188 -23.34 23.95 -16.41
CA TYR A 188 -23.09 24.89 -17.49
C TYR A 188 -23.57 24.35 -18.83
N CYS A 189 -24.11 25.27 -19.63
CA CYS A 189 -24.49 25.02 -21.02
C CYS A 189 -24.25 26.29 -21.84
N SER A 190 -23.36 26.23 -22.82
CA SER A 190 -23.03 27.40 -23.63
C SER A 190 -24.17 27.85 -24.55
N LEU A 191 -25.13 26.97 -24.85
CA LEU A 191 -26.29 27.25 -25.71
C LEU A 191 -27.53 27.69 -24.91
N GLY A 192 -27.46 27.64 -23.58
CA GLY A 192 -28.60 27.88 -22.69
C GLY A 192 -29.28 26.57 -22.23
N PRO A 193 -29.82 26.55 -21.00
CA PRO A 193 -30.20 25.31 -20.31
C PRO A 193 -31.22 24.46 -21.08
N ASP A 194 -32.16 25.10 -21.77
CA ASP A 194 -33.21 24.40 -22.53
C ASP A 194 -32.68 23.63 -23.76
N LEU A 195 -31.45 23.89 -24.20
CA LEU A 195 -30.86 23.28 -25.40
C LEU A 195 -29.85 22.16 -25.10
N CYS A 196 -29.41 22.02 -23.85
CA CYS A 196 -28.49 20.95 -23.45
C CYS A 196 -29.21 19.64 -23.07
N GLY A 197 -30.53 19.70 -22.84
CA GLY A 197 -31.33 18.53 -22.46
C GLY A 197 -30.95 17.99 -21.08
N ASN A 198 -31.51 16.83 -20.76
CA ASN A 198 -31.17 16.10 -19.54
C ASN A 198 -29.96 15.18 -19.76
N ILE A 199 -29.16 15.02 -18.71
CA ILE A 199 -28.01 14.11 -18.69
C ILE A 199 -28.24 13.13 -17.55
N PHE A 200 -28.06 11.85 -17.83
CA PHE A 200 -28.19 10.79 -16.85
C PHE A 200 -26.93 9.96 -16.79
N ILE A 201 -26.67 9.40 -15.61
CA ILE A 201 -25.53 8.51 -15.38
C ILE A 201 -25.98 7.23 -14.69
N LYS A 202 -25.39 6.11 -15.10
CA LYS A 202 -25.48 4.81 -14.44
C LYS A 202 -24.06 4.34 -14.10
N PHE A 203 -23.90 3.76 -12.93
CA PHE A 203 -22.64 3.16 -12.49
C PHE A 203 -22.69 1.64 -12.72
N ASP A 204 -21.70 1.07 -13.41
CA ASP A 204 -21.61 -0.36 -13.69
C ASP A 204 -20.18 -0.87 -13.46
N GLY A 205 -19.87 -1.19 -12.20
CA GLY A 205 -18.54 -1.65 -11.82
C GLY A 205 -17.47 -0.60 -12.09
N ASN A 206 -16.52 -0.93 -12.98
CA ASN A 206 -15.42 -0.03 -13.36
C ASN A 206 -15.79 0.95 -14.48
N THR A 207 -16.98 0.83 -15.04
CA THR A 207 -17.48 1.71 -16.09
C THR A 207 -18.62 2.59 -15.59
N VAL A 208 -18.84 3.69 -16.30
CA VAL A 208 -20.01 4.55 -16.13
C VAL A 208 -20.64 4.80 -17.47
N ASP A 209 -21.96 4.67 -17.52
CA ASP A 209 -22.76 4.93 -18.71
C ASP A 209 -23.40 6.29 -18.60
N VAL A 210 -23.21 7.10 -19.62
CA VAL A 210 -23.75 8.47 -19.69
C VAL A 210 -24.77 8.54 -20.82
N ALA A 211 -26.00 8.94 -20.48
CA ALA A 211 -27.10 9.10 -21.43
C ALA A 211 -27.43 10.58 -21.64
N GLY A 212 -27.54 11.01 -22.91
CA GLY A 212 -27.84 12.40 -23.29
C GLY A 212 -28.66 12.52 -24.58
N GLU A 213 -29.50 13.55 -24.63
CA GLU A 213 -30.48 13.79 -25.72
C GLU A 213 -29.87 14.49 -26.94
N SER A 214 -28.91 15.39 -26.70
CA SER A 214 -28.36 16.33 -27.70
C SER A 214 -26.83 16.32 -27.81
N MET A 215 -26.16 15.42 -27.09
CA MET A 215 -24.70 15.36 -27.11
C MET A 215 -24.21 14.64 -28.35
N GLU A 216 -23.39 15.30 -29.16
CA GLU A 216 -22.46 14.58 -30.04
C GLU A 216 -21.35 14.03 -29.16
N ALA A 217 -21.67 12.93 -28.47
CA ALA A 217 -20.88 12.20 -27.48
C ALA A 217 -20.39 13.04 -26.28
N PRO A 218 -20.65 12.63 -25.03
CA PRO A 218 -19.84 13.08 -23.92
C PRO A 218 -18.36 12.78 -24.25
N ILE A 219 -17.50 13.75 -24.00
CA ILE A 219 -16.08 13.70 -24.36
C ILE A 219 -15.21 13.36 -23.17
N TYR A 220 -15.71 13.57 -21.96
CA TYR A 220 -14.95 13.39 -20.74
C TYR A 220 -15.88 13.02 -19.58
N VAL A 221 -15.40 12.10 -18.76
CA VAL A 221 -15.93 11.83 -17.43
C VAL A 221 -14.78 11.87 -16.44
N GLY A 222 -14.96 12.60 -15.35
CA GLY A 222 -14.01 12.70 -14.26
C GLY A 222 -14.69 12.46 -12.93
N TYR A 223 -14.19 11.51 -12.16
CA TYR A 223 -14.54 11.27 -10.78
C TYR A 223 -13.43 11.80 -9.87
N TRP A 224 -13.81 12.52 -8.83
CA TRP A 224 -12.93 12.95 -7.76
C TRP A 224 -13.54 12.60 -6.40
N SER A 225 -12.73 12.16 -5.45
CA SER A 225 -13.17 11.98 -4.06
C SER A 225 -12.22 12.59 -3.05
N GLU A 226 -12.79 13.01 -1.93
CA GLU A 226 -12.01 13.41 -0.78
C GLU A 226 -11.21 12.21 -0.25
N PRO A 227 -9.94 12.42 0.15
CA PRO A 227 -9.20 11.40 0.85
C PRO A 227 -9.89 11.10 2.17
N LEU A 228 -10.11 9.82 2.45
CA LEU A 228 -10.62 9.37 3.74
C LEU A 228 -9.74 9.92 4.87
N GLU A 229 -10.34 10.70 5.77
CA GLU A 229 -9.62 11.30 6.89
C GLU A 229 -8.98 10.19 7.74
N GLY A 230 -7.65 10.09 7.70
CA GLY A 230 -6.86 9.22 8.57
C GLY A 230 -6.06 8.11 7.89
N THR A 231 -6.40 7.65 6.68
CA THR A 231 -5.64 6.58 5.99
C THR A 231 -4.38 7.11 5.33
N VAL A 232 -4.47 8.24 4.61
CA VAL A 232 -3.33 8.90 3.94
C VAL A 232 -2.28 9.33 4.97
N TYR A 233 -2.70 9.85 6.12
CA TYR A 233 -1.79 10.28 7.17
C TYR A 233 -0.99 9.14 7.81
N VAL A 234 -1.54 7.93 7.90
CA VAL A 234 -0.88 6.83 8.63
C VAL A 234 0.29 6.24 7.82
N THR A 235 0.10 5.99 6.53
CA THR A 235 1.17 5.43 5.68
C THR A 235 2.29 6.44 5.42
N GLU A 236 1.94 7.71 5.18
CA GLU A 236 2.91 8.80 5.10
C GLU A 236 3.68 8.97 6.40
N PHE A 237 2.98 9.00 7.54
CA PHE A 237 3.60 9.09 8.85
C PHE A 237 4.55 7.92 9.13
N LEU A 238 4.17 6.69 8.77
CA LEU A 238 5.06 5.53 8.85
C LEU A 238 6.30 5.69 7.96
N GLY A 239 6.13 6.27 6.78
CA GLY A 239 7.23 6.64 5.88
C GLY A 239 8.24 7.58 6.54
N PHE A 240 7.81 8.50 7.40
CA PHE A 240 8.71 9.37 8.15
C PHE A 240 9.30 8.70 9.40
N VAL A 241 8.49 7.95 10.15
CA VAL A 241 8.90 7.34 11.44
C VAL A 241 9.81 6.12 11.25
N ILE A 242 9.83 5.50 10.07
CA ILE A 242 10.74 4.38 9.80
C ILE A 242 12.22 4.79 9.90
N TRP A 243 12.56 6.06 9.64
CA TRP A 243 13.92 6.58 9.77
C TRP A 243 14.46 6.51 11.20
N PRO A 244 13.84 7.16 12.21
CA PRO A 244 14.33 7.07 13.59
C PRO A 244 14.28 5.63 14.13
N ILE A 245 13.26 4.83 13.77
CA ILE A 245 13.17 3.43 14.19
C ILE A 245 14.35 2.62 13.64
N SER A 246 14.66 2.76 12.35
CA SER A 246 15.74 1.99 11.70
C SER A 246 17.10 2.37 12.25
N ILE A 247 17.34 3.65 12.56
CA ILE A 247 18.57 4.11 13.19
C ILE A 247 18.72 3.50 14.60
N ILE A 248 17.70 3.62 15.45
CA ILE A 248 17.73 3.09 16.82
C ILE A 248 17.90 1.57 16.80
N GLY A 249 17.12 0.87 15.97
CA GLY A 249 17.18 -0.57 15.79
C GLY A 249 18.55 -1.04 15.30
N GLY A 250 19.10 -0.35 14.29
CA GLY A 250 20.43 -0.63 13.74
C GLY A 250 21.54 -0.47 14.78
N ILE A 251 21.48 0.57 15.60
CA ILE A 251 22.43 0.80 16.70
C ILE A 251 22.35 -0.32 17.74
N ILE A 252 21.15 -0.61 18.26
CA ILE A 252 20.93 -1.63 19.30
C ILE A 252 21.38 -3.00 18.79
N TRP A 253 20.98 -3.37 17.57
CA TRP A 253 21.36 -4.64 16.96
C TRP A 253 22.87 -4.74 16.72
N GLY A 254 23.50 -3.66 16.24
CA GLY A 254 24.94 -3.61 16.03
C GLY A 254 25.73 -3.83 17.32
N TYR A 255 25.30 -3.23 18.44
CA TYR A 255 25.95 -3.47 19.73
C TYR A 255 25.64 -4.85 20.31
N LYS A 256 24.40 -5.35 20.24
CA LYS A 256 24.01 -6.67 20.77
C LYS A 256 24.70 -7.83 20.05
N THR A 257 25.01 -7.67 18.76
CA THR A 257 25.65 -8.71 17.94
C THR A 257 27.18 -8.56 17.84
N ASP A 258 27.78 -7.69 18.67
CA ASP A 258 29.21 -7.32 18.66
C ASP A 258 29.71 -6.82 17.28
N ARG A 259 28.81 -6.20 16.51
CA ARG A 259 29.08 -5.54 15.22
C ARG A 259 29.22 -4.04 15.41
N LYS A 260 30.09 -3.63 16.34
CA LYS A 260 30.32 -2.21 16.67
C LYS A 260 30.62 -1.33 15.44
N PRO A 261 31.43 -1.75 14.45
CA PRO A 261 31.67 -0.95 13.25
C PRO A 261 30.38 -0.62 12.49
N PHE A 262 29.43 -1.56 12.41
CA PHE A 262 28.11 -1.30 11.81
C PHE A 262 27.34 -0.26 12.61
N ALA A 263 27.27 -0.39 13.94
CA ALA A 263 26.58 0.58 14.79
C ALA A 263 27.15 2.00 14.62
N TYR A 264 28.48 2.14 14.54
CA TYR A 264 29.11 3.43 14.26
C TYR A 264 28.73 3.97 12.88
N GLY A 265 28.68 3.12 11.85
CA GLY A 265 28.19 3.49 10.53
C GLY A 265 26.77 4.04 10.55
N VAL A 266 25.87 3.38 11.29
CA VAL A 266 24.47 3.84 11.47
C VAL A 266 24.40 5.18 12.20
N VAL A 267 25.18 5.38 13.27
CA VAL A 267 25.26 6.68 13.96
C VAL A 267 25.76 7.77 13.02
N THR A 268 26.82 7.50 12.26
CA THR A 268 27.36 8.46 11.29
C THR A 268 26.32 8.81 10.22
N ALA A 269 25.63 7.81 9.66
CA ALA A 269 24.54 8.04 8.73
C ALA A 269 23.43 8.89 9.34
N GLY A 270 22.97 8.55 10.55
CA GLY A 270 21.93 9.32 11.25
C GLY A 270 22.33 10.77 11.48
N CYS A 271 23.58 11.05 11.86
CA CYS A 271 24.08 12.41 11.97
C CYS A 271 24.09 13.12 10.61
N LEU A 272 24.58 12.45 9.56
CA LEU A 272 24.64 13.03 8.20
C LEU A 272 23.26 13.30 7.61
N THR A 273 22.26 12.47 7.93
CA THR A 273 20.89 12.68 7.47
C THR A 273 20.17 13.71 8.32
N LEU A 274 20.33 13.75 9.65
CA LEU A 274 19.60 14.69 10.52
C LEU A 274 20.15 16.12 10.46
N LEU A 275 21.46 16.31 10.28
CA LEU A 275 22.08 17.64 10.22
C LEU A 275 21.51 18.58 9.13
N PRO A 276 21.30 18.14 7.88
CA PRO A 276 20.67 18.99 6.87
C PRO A 276 19.21 19.32 7.17
N PHE A 277 18.43 18.42 7.78
CA PHE A 277 17.06 18.73 8.21
C PHE A 277 17.04 19.77 9.35
N VAL A 278 17.92 19.63 10.34
CA VAL A 278 18.07 20.63 11.41
C VAL A 278 18.56 21.98 10.84
N GLY A 279 19.49 21.95 9.88
CA GLY A 279 19.96 23.15 9.19
C GLY A 279 18.87 23.85 8.38
N LEU A 280 18.05 23.08 7.63
CA LEU A 280 16.90 23.59 6.91
C LEU A 280 15.85 24.18 7.86
N PHE A 281 15.54 23.48 8.96
CA PHE A 281 14.57 23.96 9.95
C PHE A 281 15.03 25.25 10.63
N LEU A 282 16.32 25.36 10.98
CA LEU A 282 16.90 26.60 11.50
C LEU A 282 16.90 27.73 10.46
N LEU A 283 17.12 27.42 9.17
CA LEU A 283 17.00 28.38 8.08
C LEU A 283 15.56 28.88 7.93
N LEU A 284 14.56 28.00 7.98
CA LEU A 284 13.15 28.37 7.91
C LEU A 284 12.76 29.30 9.05
N ILE A 285 13.20 29.00 10.29
CA ILE A 285 13.00 29.87 11.46
C ILE A 285 13.72 31.23 11.29
N LEU A 286 14.95 31.25 10.75
CA LEU A 286 15.71 32.47 10.51
C LEU A 286 15.10 33.36 9.42
N PHE A 287 14.48 32.76 8.40
CA PHE A 287 13.83 33.46 7.29
C PHE A 287 12.34 33.72 7.50
N GLY A 288 11.77 33.33 8.65
CA GLY A 288 10.44 33.73 9.09
C GLY A 288 9.29 33.03 8.37
N PHE A 289 9.48 31.75 8.03
CA PHE A 289 8.37 30.85 7.68
C PHE A 289 7.93 30.04 8.91
#